data_AF-A0A849W3N8-F1
#
_entry.id   AF-A0A849W3N8-F1
#
_cell.length_a   1.000
_cell.length_b   1.000
_cell.length_c   1.000
_cell.angle_alpha   90.00
_cell.angle_beta   90.00
_cell.angle_gamma   90.00
#
_symmetry.space_group_name_H-M   'P 1'
#
loop_
_entity.id
_entity.type
_entity.pdbx_description
1 polymer ?
#
loop_
_entity_poly.entity_id
_entity_poly.type
_entity_poly.pdbx_seq_one_letter_code
_entity_poly.pdbx_strand_id
1 'polypeptide(L)'
;MSLTVLSNKEISKYNPSCFVIYSDNILESTNVLDTLATKNELIDLVGVSFEPNDQPIYLYSSKDKKINFCIKVAGRYENWDLPDKVKSVISFIDKPDFIIVNAETDKEVFVGETTGTANVGNSQWQREGRKISAAVKKIPMVYQTYYSGTDRSKVSQDLLDSKDGLGQVREASSLQVINHLVYSLRYRCPSFVIYFPNSEYDSKIGFDRDNEGRILFNHYITSCLLCEISDSYKVKRKELELRIYEHMLSYILESVKSRSKTISRIDKDFPVEPMHGILKEKGQEFIKFLVDYINRDKNLDSKYNLVDWKLDSFLPWSHRYKNTPLLKFLSDNSLPMLSYLPTATKVGIAQDTKKLIELLSKFYKSDAKKIQSKLNANLPTLIIPTLMFQKKGNSFIYKVDPGTGELTAFSELFAYSSEDKKQMNILVYVHVPGPEKFSDKTKLFKAFRRYADCLIINDKVYEI
;
A
#
# COMPACT_ATOMS: atom_id res chain seq x y z
N MET A 1 26.20 -21.17 4.68
CA MET A 1 25.39 -22.40 4.69
C MET A 1 25.61 -23.05 3.32
N SER A 2 26.04 -24.32 3.25
CA SER A 2 26.21 -24.99 1.95
C SER A 2 24.85 -25.43 1.44
N LEU A 3 24.41 -24.93 0.27
CA LEU A 3 23.15 -25.34 -0.33
C LEU A 3 23.30 -26.74 -0.93
N THR A 4 22.47 -27.68 -0.51
CA THR A 4 22.39 -29.01 -1.14
C THR A 4 21.79 -28.86 -2.52
N VAL A 5 22.57 -29.20 -3.55
CA VAL A 5 22.09 -29.22 -4.95
C VAL A 5 21.47 -30.58 -5.24
N LEU A 6 20.23 -30.58 -5.73
CA LEU A 6 19.47 -31.77 -6.09
C LEU A 6 19.21 -31.77 -7.60
N SER A 7 19.02 -32.95 -8.19
CA SER A 7 18.42 -33.08 -9.52
C SER A 7 16.90 -33.00 -9.46
N ASN A 8 16.25 -32.66 -10.58
CA ASN A 8 14.79 -32.69 -10.69
C ASN A 8 14.21 -34.08 -10.36
N LYS A 9 14.91 -35.16 -10.74
CA LYS A 9 14.53 -36.53 -10.40
C LYS A 9 14.55 -36.78 -8.89
N GLU A 10 15.48 -36.15 -8.16
CA GLU A 10 15.54 -36.24 -6.70
C GLU A 10 14.42 -35.44 -6.04
N ILE A 11 14.09 -34.25 -6.56
CA ILE A 11 12.93 -33.48 -6.08
C ILE A 11 11.64 -34.30 -6.21
N SER A 12 11.41 -34.94 -7.37
CA SER A 12 10.18 -35.72 -7.60
C SER A 12 9.99 -36.88 -6.62
N LYS A 13 11.06 -37.43 -6.03
CA LYS A 13 10.96 -38.51 -5.02
C LYS A 13 10.24 -38.07 -3.75
N TYR A 14 10.20 -36.77 -3.47
CA TYR A 14 9.51 -36.21 -2.31
C TYR A 14 8.01 -36.01 -2.53
N ASN A 15 7.52 -36.24 -3.76
CA ASN A 15 6.14 -35.97 -4.18
C ASN A 15 5.62 -34.60 -3.71
N PRO A 16 6.33 -33.49 -4.01
CA PRO A 16 6.01 -32.19 -3.46
C PRO A 16 4.78 -31.56 -4.15
N SER A 17 3.96 -30.84 -3.40
CA SER A 17 3.07 -29.83 -4.00
C SER A 17 3.91 -28.69 -4.56
N CYS A 18 3.62 -28.21 -5.76
CA CYS A 18 4.48 -27.22 -6.41
C CYS A 18 3.82 -25.86 -6.58
N PHE A 19 4.63 -24.82 -6.38
CA PHE A 19 4.29 -23.42 -6.54
C PHE A 19 5.23 -22.77 -7.55
N VAL A 20 4.78 -21.66 -8.12
CA VAL A 20 5.58 -20.78 -8.97
C VAL A 20 5.60 -19.39 -8.37
N ILE A 21 6.78 -18.77 -8.31
CA ILE A 21 6.94 -17.36 -7.95
C ILE A 21 7.29 -16.55 -9.19
N TYR A 22 6.43 -15.58 -9.51
CA TYR A 22 6.64 -14.57 -10.55
C TYR A 22 7.06 -13.26 -9.89
N SER A 23 7.94 -12.49 -10.51
CA SER A 23 8.48 -11.26 -9.95
C SER A 23 8.94 -10.25 -11.00
N ASP A 24 9.39 -9.06 -10.60
CA ASP A 24 9.99 -8.11 -11.56
C ASP A 24 11.41 -8.53 -11.97
N ASN A 25 12.08 -9.35 -11.18
CA ASN A 25 13.35 -9.99 -11.50
C ASN A 25 13.64 -11.21 -10.61
N ILE A 26 14.52 -12.10 -11.07
CA ILE A 26 14.89 -13.33 -10.33
C ILE A 26 15.40 -13.01 -8.91
N LEU A 27 16.14 -11.91 -8.74
CA LEU A 27 16.73 -11.53 -7.45
C LEU A 27 15.65 -11.24 -6.38
N GLU A 28 14.52 -10.62 -6.74
CA GLU A 28 13.40 -10.41 -5.82
C GLU A 28 12.84 -11.74 -5.31
N SER A 29 12.64 -12.71 -6.21
CA SER A 29 12.16 -14.05 -5.81
C SER A 29 13.17 -14.78 -4.94
N THR A 30 14.45 -14.82 -5.35
CA THR A 30 15.48 -15.54 -4.59
C THR A 30 15.70 -14.91 -3.23
N ASN A 31 15.66 -13.58 -3.10
CA ASN A 31 15.76 -12.91 -1.79
C ASN A 31 14.66 -13.38 -0.82
N VAL A 32 13.43 -13.54 -1.29
CA VAL A 32 12.33 -14.07 -0.47
C VAL A 32 12.60 -15.53 -0.11
N LEU A 33 12.94 -16.38 -1.08
CA LEU A 33 13.14 -17.82 -0.86
C LEU A 33 14.36 -18.14 0.01
N ASP A 34 15.45 -17.38 -0.14
CA ASP A 34 16.64 -17.47 0.71
C ASP A 34 16.30 -17.07 2.14
N THR A 35 15.44 -16.06 2.32
CA THR A 35 14.96 -15.69 3.65
C THR A 35 14.12 -16.81 4.26
N LEU A 36 13.24 -17.47 3.48
CA LEU A 36 12.48 -18.65 3.95
C LEU A 36 13.38 -19.85 4.29
N ALA A 37 14.50 -20.00 3.59
CA ALA A 37 15.49 -21.05 3.86
C ALA A 37 16.29 -20.80 5.16
N THR A 38 16.34 -19.57 5.65
CA THR A 38 17.07 -19.22 6.89
C THR A 38 16.16 -19.21 8.12
N LYS A 39 16.50 -19.99 9.15
CA LYS A 39 15.88 -19.96 10.49
C LYS A 39 14.34 -19.86 10.48
N ASN A 40 13.69 -20.83 9.88
CA ASN A 40 12.23 -20.95 9.85
C ASN A 40 11.76 -22.08 10.79
N GLU A 41 10.77 -21.81 11.63
CA GLU A 41 10.23 -22.78 12.59
C GLU A 41 9.18 -23.72 11.99
N LEU A 42 8.69 -23.44 10.78
CA LEU A 42 7.63 -24.22 10.14
C LEU A 42 8.15 -25.19 9.08
N ILE A 43 9.30 -24.87 8.46
CA ILE A 43 9.88 -25.63 7.34
C ILE A 43 11.40 -25.77 7.47
N ASP A 44 11.94 -26.74 6.75
CA ASP A 44 13.37 -26.90 6.47
C ASP A 44 13.60 -26.88 4.96
N LEU A 45 14.65 -26.19 4.51
CA LEU A 45 15.14 -26.34 3.15
C LEU A 45 15.79 -27.72 3.00
N VAL A 46 15.30 -28.51 2.05
CA VAL A 46 15.87 -29.82 1.69
C VAL A 46 16.99 -29.66 0.69
N GLY A 47 16.80 -28.81 -0.32
CA GLY A 47 17.80 -28.51 -1.33
C GLY A 47 17.24 -27.65 -2.46
N VAL A 48 18.09 -27.37 -3.44
CA VAL A 48 17.77 -26.56 -4.62
C VAL A 48 18.14 -27.35 -5.88
N SER A 49 17.25 -27.38 -6.86
CA SER A 49 17.55 -27.85 -8.23
C SER A 49 17.57 -26.67 -9.19
N PHE A 50 18.20 -26.85 -10.34
CA PHE A 50 18.25 -25.84 -11.40
C PHE A 50 17.72 -26.45 -12.71
N GLU A 51 16.70 -25.81 -13.26
CA GLU A 51 16.30 -26.05 -14.64
C GLU A 51 17.20 -25.29 -15.63
N PRO A 52 17.22 -25.65 -16.93
CA PRO A 52 17.94 -24.90 -17.96
C PRO A 52 17.62 -23.39 -17.92
N ASN A 53 18.63 -22.56 -18.18
CA ASN A 53 18.61 -21.09 -18.01
C ASN A 53 18.60 -20.61 -16.55
N ASP A 54 19.22 -21.38 -15.64
CA ASP A 54 19.45 -21.02 -14.24
C ASP A 54 18.17 -20.66 -13.47
N GLN A 55 17.09 -21.41 -13.70
CA GLN A 55 15.83 -21.25 -12.97
C GLN A 55 15.84 -22.15 -11.71
N PRO A 56 16.03 -21.58 -10.51
CA PRO A 56 16.10 -22.38 -9.30
C PRO A 56 14.72 -22.89 -8.89
N ILE A 57 14.71 -24.12 -8.37
CA ILE A 57 13.57 -24.77 -7.73
C ILE A 57 13.97 -25.12 -6.31
N TYR A 58 13.37 -24.44 -5.34
CA TYR A 58 13.63 -24.67 -3.92
C TYR A 58 12.68 -25.75 -3.40
N LEU A 59 13.21 -26.81 -2.79
CA LEU A 59 12.44 -27.87 -2.16
C LEU A 59 12.45 -27.69 -0.64
N TYR A 60 11.27 -27.62 -0.04
CA TYR A 60 11.07 -27.51 1.40
C TYR A 60 10.29 -28.71 1.94
N SER A 61 10.52 -28.99 3.22
CA SER A 61 9.74 -29.95 4.01
C SER A 61 9.20 -29.24 5.24
N SER A 62 7.96 -29.51 5.64
CA SER A 62 7.44 -29.11 6.95
C SER A 62 8.31 -29.71 8.07
N LYS A 63 8.37 -29.08 9.26
CA LYS A 63 9.16 -29.59 10.39
C LYS A 63 8.77 -31.00 10.82
N ASP A 64 7.48 -31.33 10.76
CA ASP A 64 6.98 -32.67 11.07
C ASP A 64 7.24 -33.70 9.96
N LYS A 65 7.89 -33.28 8.86
CA LYS A 65 8.27 -34.08 7.69
C LYS A 65 7.10 -34.73 6.95
N LYS A 66 5.87 -34.25 7.17
CA LYS A 66 4.66 -34.79 6.52
C LYS A 66 4.33 -34.14 5.19
N ILE A 67 4.75 -32.89 4.99
CA ILE A 67 4.44 -32.11 3.80
C ILE A 67 5.75 -31.71 3.13
N ASN A 68 5.85 -32.00 1.84
CA ASN A 68 6.91 -31.47 0.98
C ASN A 68 6.28 -30.51 -0.03
N PHE A 69 6.97 -29.41 -0.32
CA PHE A 69 6.56 -28.52 -1.39
C PHE A 69 7.75 -27.89 -2.10
N CYS A 70 7.56 -27.55 -3.37
CA CYS A 70 8.56 -26.95 -4.22
C CYS A 70 8.14 -25.54 -4.65
N ILE A 71 9.08 -24.61 -4.79
CA ILE A 71 8.82 -23.29 -5.38
C ILE A 71 9.80 -23.08 -6.55
N LYS A 72 9.24 -22.98 -7.76
CA LYS A 72 9.98 -22.66 -8.97
C LYS A 72 10.03 -21.14 -9.17
N VAL A 73 11.23 -20.60 -9.42
CA VAL A 73 11.41 -19.17 -9.75
C VAL A 73 11.24 -18.94 -11.25
N ALA A 74 10.19 -18.20 -11.61
CA ALA A 74 9.96 -17.76 -12.98
C ALA A 74 10.68 -16.43 -13.29
N GLY A 75 10.87 -15.55 -12.30
CA GLY A 75 11.45 -14.22 -12.53
C GLY A 75 10.48 -13.29 -13.27
N ARG A 76 10.99 -12.46 -14.21
CA ARG A 76 10.26 -11.37 -14.90
C ARG A 76 8.90 -11.80 -15.45
N TYR A 77 7.82 -11.17 -14.96
CA TYR A 77 6.44 -11.36 -15.43
C TYR A 77 6.28 -11.43 -16.96
N GLU A 78 6.94 -10.52 -17.69
CA GLU A 78 6.79 -10.34 -19.15
C GLU A 78 7.35 -11.52 -19.98
N ASN A 79 8.16 -12.40 -19.35
CA ASN A 79 8.79 -13.52 -20.03
C ASN A 79 7.92 -14.80 -20.03
N TRP A 80 6.74 -14.77 -19.41
CA TRP A 80 5.92 -15.95 -19.19
C TRP A 80 4.50 -15.76 -19.71
N ASP A 81 3.87 -16.86 -20.12
CA ASP A 81 2.42 -16.88 -20.27
C ASP A 81 1.78 -17.00 -18.88
N LEU A 82 1.49 -15.84 -18.30
CA LEU A 82 0.97 -15.75 -16.94
C LEU A 82 -0.48 -16.25 -16.87
N PRO A 83 -0.86 -16.95 -15.78
CA PRO A 83 -2.26 -17.24 -15.50
C PRO A 83 -3.11 -15.95 -15.49
N ASP A 84 -4.36 -16.02 -15.97
CA ASP A 84 -5.23 -14.85 -16.09
C ASP A 84 -5.43 -14.09 -14.78
N LYS A 85 -5.46 -14.83 -13.67
CA LYS A 85 -5.60 -14.21 -12.35
C LYS A 85 -4.36 -13.36 -11.99
N VAL A 86 -3.15 -13.87 -12.26
CA VAL A 86 -1.87 -13.13 -12.15
C VAL A 86 -1.87 -11.91 -13.07
N LYS A 87 -2.26 -12.07 -14.35
CA LYS A 87 -2.42 -10.95 -15.31
C LYS A 87 -3.33 -9.87 -14.72
N SER A 88 -4.43 -10.28 -14.09
CA SER A 88 -5.39 -9.36 -13.47
C SER A 88 -4.79 -8.58 -12.30
N VAL A 89 -3.92 -9.19 -11.49
CA VAL A 89 -3.23 -8.53 -10.37
C VAL A 89 -2.25 -7.48 -10.89
N ILE A 90 -1.39 -7.84 -11.85
CA ILE A 90 -0.33 -6.95 -12.35
C ILE A 90 -0.86 -5.83 -13.26
N SER A 91 -2.02 -6.05 -13.89
CA SER A 91 -2.62 -5.06 -14.79
C SER A 91 -3.36 -3.92 -14.07
N PHE A 92 -3.73 -4.13 -12.80
CA PHE A 92 -4.69 -3.31 -12.05
C PHE A 92 -4.35 -1.81 -12.08
N ILE A 93 -3.22 -1.42 -11.47
CA ILE A 93 -2.67 -0.06 -11.55
C ILE A 93 -1.17 -0.15 -11.82
N ASP A 94 -0.46 -0.92 -11.00
CA ASP A 94 0.97 -1.21 -11.15
C ASP A 94 1.23 -2.65 -10.66
N LYS A 95 2.36 -3.24 -11.10
CA LYS A 95 2.72 -4.64 -10.80
C LYS A 95 3.39 -4.76 -9.43
N PRO A 96 3.08 -5.79 -8.63
CA PRO A 96 3.78 -6.04 -7.39
C PRO A 96 5.18 -6.65 -7.60
N ASP A 97 6.05 -6.58 -6.61
CA ASP A 97 7.41 -7.14 -6.66
C ASP A 97 7.36 -8.66 -6.88
N PHE A 98 6.47 -9.40 -6.20
CA PHE A 98 6.27 -10.82 -6.49
C PHE A 98 4.86 -11.35 -6.19
N ILE A 99 4.49 -12.44 -6.88
CA ILE A 99 3.25 -13.22 -6.68
C ILE A 99 3.62 -14.71 -6.64
N ILE A 100 3.15 -15.42 -5.61
CA ILE A 100 3.28 -16.88 -5.50
C ILE A 100 1.95 -17.53 -5.85
N VAL A 101 2.00 -18.53 -6.73
CA VAL A 101 0.84 -19.23 -7.30
C VAL A 101 0.99 -20.72 -7.09
N ASN A 102 -0.11 -21.40 -6.78
CA ASN A 102 -0.15 -22.87 -6.80
C ASN A 102 -0.14 -23.36 -8.25
N ALA A 103 0.88 -24.15 -8.61
CA ALA A 103 1.12 -24.57 -10.00
C ALA A 103 0.06 -25.53 -10.55
N GLU A 104 -0.70 -26.20 -9.68
CA GLU A 104 -1.73 -27.17 -10.08
C GLU A 104 -3.10 -26.49 -10.29
N THR A 105 -3.37 -25.41 -9.55
CA THR A 105 -4.70 -24.77 -9.52
C THR A 105 -4.72 -23.36 -10.12
N ASP A 106 -3.57 -22.82 -10.52
CA ASP A 106 -3.39 -21.44 -10.98
C ASP A 106 -4.02 -20.41 -10.03
N LYS A 107 -4.02 -20.72 -8.73
CA LYS A 107 -4.57 -19.86 -7.68
C LYS A 107 -3.43 -19.09 -7.02
N GLU A 108 -3.59 -17.77 -6.94
CA GLU A 108 -2.65 -16.95 -6.19
C GLU A 108 -2.78 -17.23 -4.69
N VAL A 109 -1.63 -17.52 -4.09
CA VAL A 109 -1.53 -17.87 -2.67
C VAL A 109 -1.10 -16.65 -1.86
N PHE A 110 -0.21 -15.83 -2.44
CA PHE A 110 0.41 -14.73 -1.73
C PHE A 110 0.95 -13.68 -2.70
N VAL A 111 0.83 -12.40 -2.33
CA VAL A 111 1.50 -11.28 -3.00
C VAL A 111 2.45 -10.61 -2.01
N GLY A 112 3.61 -10.16 -2.48
CA GLY A 112 4.52 -9.40 -1.64
C GLY A 112 5.13 -8.19 -2.33
N GLU A 113 5.46 -7.21 -1.49
CA GLU A 113 6.19 -6.00 -1.83
C GLU A 113 7.34 -5.85 -0.83
N THR A 114 8.58 -5.76 -1.31
CA THR A 114 9.78 -5.71 -0.47
C THR A 114 10.65 -4.54 -0.88
N THR A 115 11.00 -3.67 0.07
CA THR A 115 11.90 -2.55 -0.20
C THR A 115 13.15 -2.59 0.66
N GLY A 116 14.30 -2.45 0.01
CA GLY A 116 15.60 -2.26 0.67
C GLY A 116 15.79 -0.88 1.31
N THR A 117 14.80 0.01 1.21
CA THR A 117 14.83 1.37 1.78
C THR A 117 13.53 1.69 2.52
N ALA A 118 13.61 2.50 3.57
CA ALA A 118 12.40 2.97 4.24
C ALA A 118 11.61 3.93 3.36
N ASN A 119 10.30 3.78 3.38
CA ASN A 119 9.39 4.55 2.57
C ASN A 119 8.95 5.83 3.30
N VAL A 120 9.83 6.83 3.28
CA VAL A 120 9.63 8.13 3.94
C VAL A 120 9.34 9.26 2.94
N GLY A 121 8.48 10.20 3.32
CA GLY A 121 8.14 11.35 2.46
C GLY A 121 7.32 10.94 1.24
N ASN A 122 7.76 11.33 0.04
CA ASN A 122 7.01 11.01 -1.19
C ASN A 122 7.04 9.51 -1.55
N SER A 123 8.09 8.76 -1.14
CA SER A 123 8.20 7.34 -1.48
C SER A 123 7.16 6.46 -0.78
N GLN A 124 6.61 6.94 0.34
CA GLN A 124 5.56 6.26 1.11
C GLN A 124 4.38 5.82 0.25
N TRP A 125 3.96 6.67 -0.69
CA TRP A 125 2.75 6.46 -1.45
C TRP A 125 2.98 5.71 -2.77
N GLN A 126 4.19 5.74 -3.34
CA GLN A 126 4.44 5.34 -4.74
C GLN A 126 4.02 3.90 -5.07
N ARG A 127 3.91 3.03 -4.06
CA ARG A 127 3.61 1.60 -4.20
C ARG A 127 2.17 1.23 -3.85
N GLU A 128 1.32 2.17 -3.44
CA GLU A 128 -0.04 1.84 -2.97
C GLU A 128 -0.90 1.17 -4.05
N GLY A 129 -0.73 1.56 -5.32
CA GLY A 129 -1.39 0.92 -6.47
C GLY A 129 -1.01 -0.57 -6.66
N ARG A 130 0.18 -0.98 -6.21
CA ARG A 130 0.65 -2.37 -6.23
C ARG A 130 0.00 -3.19 -5.12
N LYS A 131 -0.15 -2.57 -3.94
CA LYS A 131 -0.66 -3.20 -2.72
C LYS A 131 -2.15 -3.46 -2.74
N ILE A 132 -2.93 -2.46 -3.15
CA ILE A 132 -4.40 -2.55 -3.16
C ILE A 132 -4.92 -3.64 -4.09
N SER A 133 -4.19 -3.94 -5.18
CA SER A 133 -4.58 -4.97 -6.15
C SER A 133 -4.80 -6.31 -5.47
N ALA A 134 -3.87 -6.71 -4.60
CA ALA A 134 -3.97 -7.97 -3.86
C ALA A 134 -5.21 -8.00 -2.96
N ALA A 135 -5.48 -6.92 -2.22
CA ALA A 135 -6.63 -6.85 -1.33
C ALA A 135 -7.96 -6.92 -2.09
N VAL A 136 -8.11 -6.15 -3.18
CA VAL A 136 -9.32 -6.20 -4.05
C VAL A 136 -9.54 -7.61 -4.61
N LYS A 137 -8.45 -8.31 -4.95
CA LYS A 137 -8.48 -9.70 -5.44
C LYS A 137 -8.56 -10.74 -4.33
N LYS A 138 -8.59 -10.31 -3.06
CA LYS A 138 -8.67 -11.14 -1.86
C LYS A 138 -7.51 -12.12 -1.71
N ILE A 139 -6.31 -11.68 -2.11
CA ILE A 139 -5.07 -12.43 -1.98
C ILE A 139 -4.30 -11.87 -0.78
N PRO A 140 -3.87 -12.71 0.19
CA PRO A 140 -3.04 -12.26 1.29
C PRO A 140 -1.79 -11.51 0.81
N MET A 141 -1.51 -10.38 1.46
CA MET A 141 -0.44 -9.47 1.04
C MET A 141 0.41 -9.01 2.22
N VAL A 142 1.73 -9.00 2.04
CA VAL A 142 2.63 -8.29 2.94
C VAL A 142 3.44 -7.25 2.18
N TYR A 143 3.42 -6.03 2.73
CA TYR A 143 4.37 -5.00 2.40
C TYR A 143 5.47 -4.91 3.46
N GLN A 144 6.69 -5.26 3.10
CA GLN A 144 7.86 -5.24 3.95
C GLN A 144 8.69 -3.97 3.69
N THR A 145 9.01 -3.24 4.77
CA THR A 145 9.82 -2.02 4.70
C THR A 145 10.62 -1.80 5.99
N TYR A 146 11.51 -0.81 5.99
CA TYR A 146 12.18 -0.35 7.20
C TYR A 146 11.35 0.70 7.94
N TYR A 147 11.51 0.76 9.27
CA TYR A 147 10.87 1.78 10.10
C TYR A 147 11.31 3.21 9.75
N SER A 148 12.62 3.40 9.54
CA SER A 148 13.21 4.72 9.35
C SER A 148 14.24 4.74 8.21
N GLY A 149 14.36 5.92 7.59
CA GLY A 149 15.28 6.18 6.47
C GLY A 149 15.52 7.67 6.29
N THR A 150 16.36 8.03 5.33
CA THR A 150 16.71 9.45 5.11
C THR A 150 15.88 10.07 3.99
N ASP A 151 15.29 11.23 4.25
CA ASP A 151 14.76 12.13 3.23
C ASP A 151 15.85 13.11 2.78
N ARG A 152 16.29 12.95 1.53
CA ARG A 152 17.34 13.76 0.90
C ARG A 152 16.79 14.96 0.13
N SER A 153 15.47 15.15 0.07
CA SER A 153 14.82 16.16 -0.79
C SER A 153 15.16 17.62 -0.45
N LYS A 154 15.76 17.88 0.71
CA LYS A 154 16.19 19.21 1.17
C LYS A 154 17.69 19.37 1.31
N VAL A 155 18.47 18.37 0.88
CA VAL A 155 19.93 18.38 0.97
C VAL A 155 20.50 18.83 -0.38
N SER A 156 21.48 19.73 -0.39
CA SER A 156 22.17 20.10 -1.64
C SER A 156 22.97 18.93 -2.19
N GLN A 157 23.12 18.87 -3.52
CA GLN A 157 23.86 17.79 -4.18
C GLN A 157 25.31 17.71 -3.66
N ASP A 158 25.97 18.85 -3.48
CA ASP A 158 27.34 18.94 -2.94
C ASP A 158 27.49 18.32 -1.55
N LEU A 159 26.44 18.41 -0.71
CA LEU A 159 26.44 17.80 0.62
C LEU A 159 26.14 16.30 0.53
N LEU A 160 25.25 15.87 -0.38
CA LEU A 160 24.97 14.45 -0.64
C LEU A 160 26.18 13.69 -1.20
N ASP A 161 27.01 14.37 -1.98
CA ASP A 161 28.24 13.82 -2.56
C ASP A 161 29.39 13.80 -1.53
N SER A 162 29.23 14.47 -0.38
CA SER A 162 30.13 14.35 0.76
C SER A 162 29.84 13.07 1.57
N LYS A 163 30.87 12.50 2.22
CA LYS A 163 30.71 11.33 3.10
C LYS A 163 29.77 11.58 4.30
N ASP A 164 29.49 12.85 4.61
CA ASP A 164 28.66 13.29 5.75
C ASP A 164 27.22 13.67 5.35
N GLY A 165 26.87 13.50 4.06
CA GLY A 165 25.59 13.87 3.45
C GLY A 165 24.39 13.02 3.87
N LEU A 166 24.15 12.86 5.16
CA LEU A 166 23.01 12.09 5.66
C LEU A 166 21.78 13.00 5.65
N GLY A 167 20.83 12.70 4.75
CA GLY A 167 19.55 13.39 4.70
C GLY A 167 18.80 13.32 6.04
N GLN A 168 17.71 14.07 6.16
CA GLN A 168 16.93 14.10 7.39
C GLN A 168 16.36 12.71 7.66
N VAL A 169 16.73 12.09 8.80
CA VAL A 169 16.12 10.83 9.22
C VAL A 169 14.63 11.06 9.48
N ARG A 170 13.80 10.21 8.88
CA ARG A 170 12.35 10.22 8.97
C ARG A 170 11.83 8.82 9.15
N GLU A 171 10.56 8.76 9.51
CA GLU A 171 9.79 7.53 9.65
C GLU A 171 8.59 7.60 8.72
N ALA A 172 8.04 6.44 8.35
CA ALA A 172 6.74 6.39 7.70
C ALA A 172 5.66 6.99 8.62
N SER A 173 4.56 7.48 8.05
CA SER A 173 3.42 7.89 8.87
C SER A 173 2.49 6.72 9.18
N SER A 174 1.72 6.82 10.27
CA SER A 174 0.69 5.83 10.64
C SER A 174 -0.32 5.56 9.53
N LEU A 175 -0.51 6.50 8.60
CA LEU A 175 -1.42 6.33 7.46
C LEU A 175 -1.13 5.08 6.62
N GLN A 176 0.15 4.69 6.52
CA GLN A 176 0.51 3.47 5.79
C GLN A 176 -0.09 2.23 6.47
N VAL A 177 0.03 2.11 7.79
CA VAL A 177 -0.57 0.99 8.53
C VAL A 177 -2.09 1.08 8.50
N ILE A 178 -2.65 2.28 8.67
CA ILE A 178 -4.08 2.56 8.61
C ILE A 178 -4.68 2.09 7.29
N ASN A 179 -4.05 2.38 6.14
CA ASN A 179 -4.53 1.92 4.83
C ASN A 179 -4.64 0.39 4.79
N HIS A 180 -3.65 -0.33 5.30
CA HIS A 180 -3.66 -1.79 5.31
C HIS A 180 -4.72 -2.37 6.26
N LEU A 181 -5.00 -1.72 7.41
CA LEU A 181 -6.13 -2.09 8.26
C LEU A 181 -7.47 -1.88 7.55
N VAL A 182 -7.62 -0.76 6.83
CA VAL A 182 -8.81 -0.47 6.00
C VAL A 182 -8.95 -1.49 4.88
N TYR A 183 -7.88 -1.85 4.18
CA TYR A 183 -7.91 -2.87 3.13
C TYR A 183 -8.34 -4.22 3.69
N SER A 184 -7.83 -4.57 4.86
CA SER A 184 -8.15 -5.83 5.50
C SER A 184 -9.61 -5.93 5.91
N LEU A 185 -10.15 -4.84 6.47
CA LEU A 185 -11.55 -4.72 6.84
C LEU A 185 -12.47 -4.69 5.60
N ARG A 186 -12.15 -3.88 4.59
CA ARG A 186 -13.00 -3.68 3.42
C ARG A 186 -13.10 -4.93 2.56
N TYR A 187 -11.96 -5.54 2.25
CA TYR A 187 -11.91 -6.66 1.32
C TYR A 187 -11.93 -8.03 2.01
N ARG A 188 -11.97 -8.04 3.36
CA ARG A 188 -12.00 -9.25 4.20
C ARG A 188 -10.84 -10.19 3.84
N CYS A 189 -9.64 -9.63 3.81
CA CYS A 189 -8.42 -10.32 3.37
C CYS A 189 -7.21 -9.80 4.17
N PRO A 190 -6.25 -10.64 4.57
CA PRO A 190 -5.05 -10.16 5.25
C PRO A 190 -4.23 -9.19 4.38
N SER A 191 -4.02 -7.96 4.87
CA SER A 191 -3.15 -6.97 4.25
C SER A 191 -2.26 -6.34 5.30
N PHE A 192 -0.95 -6.50 5.14
CA PHE A 192 0.00 -6.20 6.21
C PHE A 192 1.07 -5.19 5.80
N VAL A 193 1.52 -4.43 6.80
CA VAL A 193 2.79 -3.70 6.76
C VAL A 193 3.68 -4.28 7.85
N ILE A 194 4.85 -4.78 7.46
CA ILE A 194 5.84 -5.30 8.39
C ILE A 194 7.09 -4.44 8.31
N TYR A 195 7.45 -3.86 9.45
CA TYR A 195 8.61 -3.01 9.58
C TYR A 195 9.82 -3.77 10.11
N PHE A 196 10.98 -3.51 9.52
CA PHE A 196 12.28 -4.01 9.96
C PHE A 196 13.11 -2.87 10.55
N PRO A 197 13.95 -3.15 11.57
CA PRO A 197 14.82 -2.15 12.15
C PRO A 197 15.87 -1.70 11.13
N ASN A 198 16.14 -0.40 11.15
CA ASN A 198 17.30 0.19 10.50
C ASN A 198 18.16 0.82 11.60
N SER A 199 18.97 0.00 12.27
CA SER A 199 19.70 0.38 13.49
C SER A 199 20.52 1.67 13.35
N GLU A 200 21.08 1.92 12.16
CA GLU A 200 21.84 3.14 11.87
C GLU A 200 20.98 4.42 11.96
N TYR A 201 19.71 4.34 11.55
CA TYR A 201 18.79 5.47 11.54
C TYR A 201 17.87 5.51 12.76
N ASP A 202 17.39 4.36 13.23
CA ASP A 202 16.53 4.24 14.41
C ASP A 202 17.23 4.80 15.65
N SER A 203 18.51 4.48 15.85
CA SER A 203 19.30 5.01 16.97
C SER A 203 19.41 6.55 16.96
N LYS A 204 19.49 7.16 15.77
CA LYS A 204 19.57 8.64 15.61
C LYS A 204 18.28 9.35 16.02
N ILE A 205 17.15 8.66 15.95
CA ILE A 205 15.84 9.17 16.40
C ILE A 205 15.44 8.64 17.79
N GLY A 206 16.32 7.87 18.43
CA GLY A 206 16.18 7.41 19.81
C GLY A 206 15.36 6.14 19.97
N PHE A 207 15.26 5.31 18.93
CA PHE A 207 14.60 4.00 18.98
C PHE A 207 15.60 2.85 18.95
N ASP A 208 15.30 1.82 19.72
CA ASP A 208 15.93 0.50 19.67
C ASP A 208 14.84 -0.53 19.37
N ARG A 209 14.78 -0.98 18.11
CA ARG A 209 13.71 -1.84 17.59
C ARG A 209 14.27 -3.23 17.29
N ASP A 210 13.50 -4.25 17.64
CA ASP A 210 13.89 -5.64 17.40
C ASP A 210 13.64 -6.11 15.96
N ASN A 211 14.01 -7.37 15.68
CA ASN A 211 13.83 -8.02 14.39
C ASN A 211 12.58 -8.92 14.31
N GLU A 212 11.61 -8.81 15.23
CA GLU A 212 10.41 -9.67 15.25
C GLU A 212 9.67 -9.62 13.91
N GLY A 213 9.55 -8.44 13.29
CA GLY A 213 8.93 -8.30 11.98
C GLY A 213 9.49 -9.25 10.93
N ARG A 214 10.81 -9.49 10.91
CA ARG A 214 11.44 -10.44 9.95
C ARG A 214 10.96 -11.87 10.17
N ILE A 215 10.84 -12.27 11.43
CA ILE A 215 10.38 -13.61 11.81
C ILE A 215 8.91 -13.77 11.40
N LEU A 216 8.08 -12.78 11.72
CA LEU A 216 6.66 -12.79 11.36
C LEU A 216 6.43 -12.85 9.85
N PHE A 217 7.20 -12.09 9.06
CA PHE A 217 7.16 -12.12 7.60
C PHE A 217 7.39 -13.54 7.05
N ASN A 218 8.49 -14.18 7.49
CA ASN A 218 8.87 -15.51 7.03
C ASN A 218 7.82 -16.57 7.40
N HIS A 219 7.41 -16.55 8.67
CA HIS A 219 6.44 -17.52 9.17
C HIS A 219 5.08 -17.34 8.51
N TYR A 220 4.66 -16.10 8.22
CA TYR A 220 3.37 -15.86 7.58
C TYR A 220 3.33 -16.38 6.15
N ILE A 221 4.31 -16.04 5.30
CA ILE A 221 4.40 -16.58 3.92
C ILE A 221 4.37 -18.10 3.95
N THR A 222 5.18 -18.70 4.83
CA THR A 222 5.24 -20.15 4.99
C THR A 222 3.89 -20.74 5.40
N SER A 223 3.20 -20.10 6.34
CA SER A 223 1.88 -20.54 6.78
C SER A 223 0.82 -20.45 5.67
N CYS A 224 0.90 -19.45 4.78
CA CYS A 224 0.03 -19.34 3.61
C CYS A 224 0.24 -20.51 2.65
N LEU A 225 1.50 -20.84 2.35
CA LEU A 225 1.87 -21.98 1.48
C LEU A 225 1.40 -23.30 2.08
N LEU A 226 1.65 -23.53 3.36
CA LEU A 226 1.25 -24.76 4.05
C LEU A 226 -0.28 -24.87 4.19
N CYS A 227 -0.99 -23.76 4.41
CA CYS A 227 -2.46 -23.75 4.44
C CYS A 227 -3.09 -24.09 3.09
N GLU A 228 -2.41 -23.81 1.98
CA GLU A 228 -2.89 -24.19 0.65
C GLU A 228 -2.82 -25.71 0.44
N ILE A 229 -1.89 -26.38 1.12
CA ILE A 229 -1.69 -27.84 1.04
C ILE A 229 -2.51 -28.58 2.11
N SER A 230 -2.56 -28.03 3.33
CA SER A 230 -3.20 -28.67 4.49
C SER A 230 -3.87 -27.67 5.42
N ASP A 231 -5.14 -27.93 5.73
CA ASP A 231 -5.95 -27.16 6.67
C ASP A 231 -5.41 -27.17 8.10
N SER A 232 -4.52 -28.10 8.46
CA SER A 232 -3.89 -28.17 9.79
C SER A 232 -3.14 -26.90 10.18
N TYR A 233 -2.74 -26.07 9.20
CA TYR A 233 -2.00 -24.82 9.44
C TYR A 233 -2.90 -23.59 9.58
N LYS A 234 -4.23 -23.71 9.39
CA LYS A 234 -5.16 -22.56 9.48
C LYS A 234 -5.09 -21.85 10.84
N VAL A 235 -5.01 -22.62 11.93
CA VAL A 235 -4.89 -22.07 13.29
C VAL A 235 -3.58 -21.30 13.45
N LYS A 236 -2.46 -21.85 12.97
CA LYS A 236 -1.16 -21.18 13.05
C LYS A 236 -1.10 -19.92 12.19
N ARG A 237 -1.70 -19.94 10.99
CA ARG A 237 -1.85 -18.75 10.14
C ARG A 237 -2.62 -17.67 10.89
N LYS A 238 -3.77 -18.00 11.47
CA LYS A 238 -4.60 -17.06 12.24
C LYS A 238 -3.84 -16.46 13.44
N GLU A 239 -3.04 -17.26 14.15
CA GLU A 239 -2.15 -16.78 15.23
C GLU A 239 -1.11 -15.78 14.70
N LEU A 240 -0.49 -16.05 13.55
CA LEU A 240 0.48 -15.14 12.94
C LEU A 240 -0.17 -13.84 12.46
N GLU A 241 -1.37 -13.90 11.89
CA GLU A 241 -2.14 -12.72 11.48
C GLU A 241 -2.42 -11.81 12.69
N LEU A 242 -2.84 -12.39 13.82
CA LEU A 242 -3.03 -11.68 15.07
C LEU A 242 -1.76 -10.95 15.51
N ARG A 243 -0.63 -11.65 15.58
CA ARG A 243 0.65 -11.06 15.99
C ARG A 243 1.12 -9.95 15.06
N ILE A 244 0.94 -10.11 13.75
CA ILE A 244 1.31 -9.08 12.76
C ILE A 244 0.44 -7.83 12.93
N TYR A 245 -0.88 -7.99 13.14
CA TYR A 245 -1.75 -6.84 13.38
C TYR A 245 -1.47 -6.16 14.74
N GLU A 246 -1.13 -6.92 15.77
CA GLU A 246 -0.67 -6.38 17.06
C GLU A 246 0.61 -5.55 16.88
N HIS A 247 1.56 -6.03 16.07
CA HIS A 247 2.77 -5.29 15.72
C HIS A 247 2.47 -4.01 14.92
N MET A 248 1.53 -4.07 13.96
CA MET A 248 1.02 -2.89 13.25
C MET A 248 0.36 -1.87 14.20
N LEU A 249 -0.46 -2.34 15.15
CA LEU A 249 -1.09 -1.49 16.15
C LEU A 249 -0.05 -0.85 17.08
N SER A 250 0.96 -1.61 17.52
CA SER A 250 2.07 -1.11 18.33
C SER A 250 2.76 0.07 17.66
N TYR A 251 3.03 -0.02 16.35
CA TYR A 251 3.61 1.09 15.59
C TYR A 251 2.72 2.34 15.55
N ILE A 252 1.39 2.16 15.42
CA ILE A 252 0.41 3.26 15.42
C ILE A 252 0.37 3.98 16.79
N LEU A 253 0.55 3.22 17.89
CA LEU A 253 0.49 3.73 19.26
C LEU A 253 1.85 4.16 19.81
N GLU A 254 2.94 3.91 19.08
CA GLU A 254 4.31 4.25 19.48
C GLU A 254 4.43 5.76 19.78
N SER A 255 5.12 6.07 20.87
CA SER A 255 5.36 7.44 21.31
C SER A 255 6.44 8.11 20.46
N VAL A 256 6.10 9.25 19.85
CA VAL A 256 6.99 10.01 18.97
C VAL A 256 7.14 11.46 19.43
N LYS A 257 8.30 12.05 19.14
CA LYS A 257 8.53 13.48 19.38
C LYS A 257 7.74 14.32 18.38
N SER A 258 6.95 15.26 18.90
CA SER A 258 6.22 16.27 18.12
C SER A 258 6.42 17.64 18.79
N ARG A 259 7.26 18.48 18.16
CA ARG A 259 7.70 19.76 18.74
C ARG A 259 8.31 19.53 20.14
N SER A 260 7.73 20.14 21.18
CA SER A 260 8.16 20.03 22.58
C SER A 260 7.46 18.94 23.38
N LYS A 261 6.61 18.10 22.75
CA LYS A 261 5.84 17.07 23.43
C LYS A 261 6.10 15.69 22.84
N THR A 262 5.93 14.66 23.66
CA THR A 262 5.83 13.27 23.22
C THR A 262 4.35 12.93 23.10
N ILE A 263 3.92 12.45 21.94
CA ILE A 263 2.53 12.07 21.64
C ILE A 263 2.53 10.71 20.95
N SER A 264 1.39 10.02 20.91
CA SER A 264 1.29 8.80 20.10
C SER A 264 1.35 9.12 18.61
N ARG A 265 1.87 8.20 17.79
CA ARG A 265 1.99 8.43 16.34
C ARG A 265 0.64 8.70 15.68
N ILE A 266 -0.44 8.03 16.11
CA ILE A 266 -1.79 8.31 15.61
C ILE A 266 -2.27 9.73 15.93
N ASP A 267 -1.97 10.28 17.12
CA ASP A 267 -2.30 11.68 17.46
C ASP A 267 -1.60 12.68 16.54
N LYS A 268 -0.38 12.32 16.09
CA LYS A 268 0.44 13.15 15.20
C LYS A 268 -0.04 13.08 13.76
N ASP A 269 -0.37 11.88 13.29
CA ASP A 269 -0.50 11.59 11.86
C ASP A 269 -1.97 11.52 11.39
N PHE A 270 -2.91 11.12 12.26
CA PHE A 270 -4.32 10.92 11.90
C PHE A 270 -5.31 11.01 13.09
N PRO A 271 -5.49 12.19 13.71
CA PRO A 271 -6.34 12.39 14.88
C PRO A 271 -7.84 12.62 14.51
N VAL A 272 -8.40 11.80 13.61
CA VAL A 272 -9.81 11.93 13.19
C VAL A 272 -10.65 10.71 13.57
N GLU A 273 -11.92 10.95 13.89
CA GLU A 273 -12.87 9.95 14.34
C GLU A 273 -13.63 9.30 13.17
N PRO A 274 -14.05 8.03 13.29
CA PRO A 274 -13.97 7.14 14.47
C PRO A 274 -12.66 6.36 14.58
N MET A 275 -11.80 6.44 13.56
CA MET A 275 -10.58 5.65 13.47
C MET A 275 -9.64 5.87 14.65
N HIS A 276 -9.46 7.13 15.05
CA HIS A 276 -8.62 7.50 16.18
C HIS A 276 -9.07 6.81 17.47
N GLY A 277 -10.32 7.02 17.90
CA GLY A 277 -10.89 6.34 19.06
C GLY A 277 -10.83 4.80 18.97
N ILE A 278 -11.18 4.20 17.82
CA ILE A 278 -11.15 2.73 17.66
C ILE A 278 -9.72 2.19 17.86
N LEU A 279 -8.73 2.76 17.18
CA LEU A 279 -7.36 2.24 17.22
C LEU A 279 -6.67 2.57 18.55
N LYS A 280 -6.93 3.75 19.12
CA LYS A 280 -6.28 4.21 20.34
C LYS A 280 -6.89 3.61 21.61
N GLU A 281 -8.21 3.52 21.68
CA GLU A 281 -8.92 3.13 22.91
C GLU A 281 -9.35 1.66 22.87
N LYS A 282 -9.68 1.13 21.69
CA LYS A 282 -10.19 -0.24 21.49
C LYS A 282 -9.28 -1.11 20.63
N GLY A 283 -8.05 -0.68 20.38
CA GLY A 283 -7.17 -1.26 19.35
C GLY A 283 -7.00 -2.78 19.48
N GLN A 284 -6.76 -3.28 20.69
CA GLN A 284 -6.57 -4.72 20.93
C GLN A 284 -7.84 -5.54 20.65
N GLU A 285 -9.00 -5.03 21.01
CA GLU A 285 -10.28 -5.69 20.69
C GLU A 285 -10.57 -5.64 19.19
N PHE A 286 -10.28 -4.49 18.56
CA PHE A 286 -10.42 -4.30 17.12
C PHE A 286 -9.54 -5.29 16.36
N ILE A 287 -8.29 -5.50 16.75
CA ILE A 287 -7.40 -6.45 16.09
C ILE A 287 -7.92 -7.88 16.20
N LYS A 288 -8.36 -8.32 17.39
CA LYS A 288 -8.97 -9.64 17.56
C LYS A 288 -10.21 -9.82 16.69
N PHE A 289 -11.07 -8.80 16.65
CA PHE A 289 -12.23 -8.76 15.77
C PHE A 289 -11.82 -8.87 14.29
N LEU A 290 -10.82 -8.10 13.85
CA LEU A 290 -10.38 -8.08 12.46
C LEU A 290 -9.89 -9.46 12.02
N VAL A 291 -9.09 -10.14 12.85
CA VAL A 291 -8.59 -11.50 12.57
C VAL A 291 -9.73 -12.51 12.47
N ASP A 292 -10.71 -12.46 13.38
CA ASP A 292 -11.90 -13.31 13.30
C ASP A 292 -12.73 -12.99 12.04
N TYR A 293 -12.86 -11.71 11.70
CA TYR A 293 -13.63 -11.25 10.55
C TYR A 293 -13.01 -11.70 9.22
N ILE A 294 -11.70 -11.52 9.00
CA ILE A 294 -11.01 -11.94 7.78
C ILE A 294 -11.01 -13.47 7.60
N ASN A 295 -10.95 -14.23 8.70
CA ASN A 295 -11.04 -15.69 8.68
C ASN A 295 -12.47 -16.23 8.64
N ARG A 296 -13.46 -15.34 8.57
CA ARG A 296 -14.90 -15.66 8.44
C ARG A 296 -15.57 -16.25 9.68
N ASP A 297 -14.95 -16.07 10.84
CA ASP A 297 -15.52 -16.48 12.12
C ASP A 297 -16.53 -15.44 12.65
N LYS A 298 -16.47 -14.20 12.16
CA LYS A 298 -17.40 -13.11 12.50
C LYS A 298 -17.87 -12.33 11.27
N ASN A 299 -19.03 -11.71 11.41
CA ASN A 299 -19.55 -10.71 10.49
C ASN A 299 -19.04 -9.31 10.85
N LEU A 300 -19.21 -8.34 9.95
CA LEU A 300 -18.83 -6.95 10.18
C LEU A 300 -19.60 -6.38 11.39
N ASP A 301 -18.90 -5.75 12.32
CA ASP A 301 -19.46 -5.07 13.48
C ASP A 301 -19.30 -3.55 13.29
N SER A 302 -20.42 -2.82 13.31
CA SER A 302 -20.43 -1.37 13.05
C SER A 302 -19.59 -0.59 14.06
N LYS A 303 -19.38 -1.11 15.28
CA LYS A 303 -18.55 -0.45 16.30
C LYS A 303 -17.06 -0.41 15.94
N TYR A 304 -16.64 -1.24 14.99
CA TYR A 304 -15.28 -1.35 14.47
C TYR A 304 -15.16 -0.83 13.03
N ASN A 305 -16.15 -0.06 12.56
CA ASN A 305 -16.11 0.56 11.24
C ASN A 305 -15.14 1.76 11.24
N LEU A 306 -13.92 1.53 10.74
CA LEU A 306 -12.84 2.54 10.76
C LEU A 306 -13.11 3.76 9.87
N VAL A 307 -13.94 3.63 8.82
CA VAL A 307 -14.11 4.63 7.77
C VAL A 307 -15.51 5.28 7.77
N ASP A 308 -16.24 5.16 8.88
CA ASP A 308 -17.52 5.85 9.07
C ASP A 308 -17.31 7.27 9.59
N TRP A 309 -16.73 8.11 8.73
CA TRP A 309 -16.13 9.40 9.12
C TRP A 309 -17.08 10.34 9.85
N LYS A 310 -16.67 10.76 11.06
CA LYS A 310 -17.30 11.87 11.78
C LYS A 310 -16.68 13.18 11.30
N LEU A 311 -17.28 13.79 10.28
CA LEU A 311 -16.68 14.95 9.59
C LEU A 311 -16.50 16.19 10.49
N ASP A 312 -17.18 16.28 11.62
CA ASP A 312 -16.99 17.29 12.66
C ASP A 312 -15.66 17.15 13.41
N SER A 313 -15.04 15.97 13.40
CA SER A 313 -13.68 15.75 13.92
C SER A 313 -12.57 16.26 13.00
N PHE A 314 -12.90 16.62 11.76
CA PHE A 314 -11.93 17.12 10.78
C PHE A 314 -11.69 18.62 10.96
N LEU A 315 -10.55 19.08 10.43
CA LEU A 315 -10.06 20.44 10.60
C LEU A 315 -10.11 21.21 9.28
N PRO A 316 -10.09 22.56 9.29
CA PRO A 316 -10.02 23.35 8.06
C PRO A 316 -8.83 22.96 7.19
N TRP A 317 -9.07 22.75 5.89
CA TRP A 317 -8.05 22.32 4.95
C TRP A 317 -7.19 23.45 4.44
N SER A 318 -5.91 23.13 4.28
CA SER A 318 -4.93 23.93 3.55
C SER A 318 -4.04 22.97 2.75
N HIS A 319 -3.62 23.38 1.56
CA HIS A 319 -2.72 22.62 0.72
C HIS A 319 -1.42 23.40 0.47
N ARG A 320 -0.29 22.71 0.27
CA ARG A 320 0.98 23.37 -0.11
C ARG A 320 0.90 24.15 -1.43
N TYR A 321 -0.07 23.78 -2.28
CA TYR A 321 -0.38 24.41 -3.56
C TYR A 321 -1.67 25.22 -3.54
N LYS A 322 -2.08 25.74 -2.37
CA LYS A 322 -3.30 26.55 -2.19
C LYS A 322 -3.42 27.76 -3.13
N ASN A 323 -2.28 28.25 -3.65
CA ASN A 323 -2.24 29.38 -4.58
C ASN A 323 -2.44 28.99 -6.06
N THR A 324 -2.64 27.70 -6.36
CA THR A 324 -2.98 27.28 -7.73
C THR A 324 -4.37 27.76 -8.12
N PRO A 325 -4.65 28.02 -9.42
CA PRO A 325 -5.85 28.74 -9.85
C PRO A 325 -7.15 28.20 -9.25
N LEU A 326 -7.40 26.88 -9.36
CA LEU A 326 -8.61 26.28 -8.83
C LEU A 326 -8.69 26.37 -7.30
N LEU A 327 -7.64 25.94 -6.58
CA LEU A 327 -7.68 25.92 -5.11
C LEU A 327 -7.81 27.33 -4.51
N LYS A 328 -7.13 28.30 -5.13
CA LYS A 328 -7.27 29.72 -4.77
C LYS A 328 -8.70 30.21 -5.02
N PHE A 329 -9.27 29.91 -6.18
CA PHE A 329 -10.64 30.30 -6.51
C PHE A 329 -11.66 29.71 -5.53
N LEU A 330 -11.55 28.44 -5.16
CA LEU A 330 -12.43 27.81 -4.18
C LEU A 330 -12.31 28.47 -2.79
N SER A 331 -11.08 28.78 -2.37
CA SER A 331 -10.81 29.49 -1.11
C SER A 331 -11.36 30.92 -1.12
N ASP A 332 -11.14 31.67 -2.21
CA ASP A 332 -11.58 33.07 -2.36
C ASP A 332 -13.11 33.18 -2.40
N ASN A 333 -13.82 32.09 -2.77
CA ASN A 333 -15.28 32.00 -2.71
C ASN A 333 -15.82 31.28 -1.45
N SER A 334 -14.96 31.17 -0.42
CA SER A 334 -15.31 30.64 0.90
C SER A 334 -16.03 29.28 0.84
N LEU A 335 -15.53 28.34 0.03
CA LEU A 335 -15.97 26.94 0.11
C LEU A 335 -15.27 26.27 1.32
N PRO A 336 -16.01 25.85 2.36
CA PRO A 336 -15.40 25.14 3.48
C PRO A 336 -14.86 23.80 3.00
N MET A 337 -13.60 23.54 3.28
CA MET A 337 -12.93 22.29 2.96
C MET A 337 -12.24 21.74 4.21
N LEU A 338 -12.24 20.42 4.36
CA LEU A 338 -11.81 19.72 5.55
C LEU A 338 -10.58 18.85 5.31
N SER A 339 -9.82 18.62 6.37
CA SER A 339 -8.51 17.97 6.42
C SER A 339 -8.41 17.08 7.64
N TYR A 340 -7.66 15.99 7.52
CA TYR A 340 -7.38 15.08 8.63
C TYR A 340 -6.24 15.57 9.56
N LEU A 341 -5.57 16.68 9.23
CA LEU A 341 -4.57 17.35 10.07
C LEU A 341 -4.69 18.87 10.00
N PRO A 342 -4.22 19.60 11.04
CA PRO A 342 -4.22 21.06 11.07
C PRO A 342 -3.20 21.69 10.11
N THR A 343 -2.24 20.91 9.62
CA THR A 343 -1.20 21.35 8.70
C THR A 343 -1.60 21.09 7.25
N ALA A 344 -0.74 21.49 6.31
CA ALA A 344 -1.01 21.23 4.90
C ALA A 344 -1.02 19.71 4.62
N THR A 345 -2.20 19.15 4.35
CA THR A 345 -2.39 17.76 3.94
C THR A 345 -2.47 17.63 2.43
N LYS A 346 -2.44 16.39 1.93
CA LYS A 346 -2.43 16.08 0.50
C LYS A 346 -3.80 16.16 -0.16
N VAL A 347 -4.87 15.99 0.61
CA VAL A 347 -6.25 15.94 0.11
C VAL A 347 -7.17 16.78 0.99
N GLY A 348 -8.23 17.30 0.38
CA GLY A 348 -9.26 18.08 1.06
C GLY A 348 -10.64 17.48 0.83
N ILE A 349 -11.58 17.74 1.73
CA ILE A 349 -12.97 17.27 1.61
C ILE A 349 -13.91 18.47 1.57
N ALA A 350 -14.62 18.66 0.47
CA ALA A 350 -15.71 19.62 0.37
C ALA A 350 -17.02 18.95 0.81
N GLN A 351 -17.64 19.45 1.88
CA GLN A 351 -18.94 18.91 2.34
C GLN A 351 -20.09 19.37 1.43
N ASP A 352 -20.07 20.64 1.01
CA ASP A 352 -21.08 21.21 0.14
C ASP A 352 -20.72 20.99 -1.34
N THR A 353 -21.03 19.80 -1.84
CA THR A 353 -20.78 19.44 -3.23
C THR A 353 -21.63 20.26 -4.20
N LYS A 354 -22.82 20.73 -3.80
CA LYS A 354 -23.65 21.60 -4.66
C LYS A 354 -22.93 22.92 -4.94
N LYS A 355 -22.47 23.59 -3.88
CA LYS A 355 -21.65 24.81 -4.01
C LYS A 355 -20.35 24.54 -4.78
N LEU A 356 -19.69 23.40 -4.56
CA LEU A 356 -18.52 23.01 -5.34
C LEU A 356 -18.84 22.90 -6.84
N ILE A 357 -19.93 22.22 -7.22
CA ILE A 357 -20.37 22.08 -8.61
C ILE A 357 -20.67 23.45 -9.23
N GLU A 358 -21.35 24.35 -8.51
CA GLU A 358 -21.63 25.72 -8.97
C GLU A 358 -20.33 26.50 -9.23
N LEU A 359 -19.39 26.47 -8.28
CA LEU A 359 -18.11 27.14 -8.39
C LEU A 359 -17.27 26.58 -9.55
N LEU A 360 -17.19 25.26 -9.67
CA LEU A 360 -16.49 24.59 -10.76
C LEU A 360 -17.12 24.90 -12.12
N SER A 361 -18.45 24.91 -12.21
CA SER A 361 -19.18 25.26 -13.45
C SER A 361 -18.95 26.71 -13.85
N LYS A 362 -18.82 27.62 -12.87
CA LYS A 362 -18.47 29.02 -13.12
C LYS A 362 -17.03 29.19 -13.58
N PHE A 363 -16.11 28.42 -12.99
CA PHE A 363 -14.68 28.49 -13.30
C PHE A 363 -14.36 27.85 -14.66
N TYR A 364 -14.98 26.70 -14.96
CA TYR A 364 -14.80 25.92 -16.20
C TYR A 364 -16.08 25.96 -17.06
N LYS A 365 -16.46 27.16 -17.52
CA LYS A 365 -17.75 27.41 -18.21
C LYS A 365 -18.03 26.46 -19.38
N SER A 366 -17.01 26.13 -20.18
CA SER A 366 -17.15 25.23 -21.33
C SER A 366 -17.51 23.79 -20.95
N ASP A 367 -17.15 23.36 -19.74
CA ASP A 367 -17.38 22.00 -19.23
C ASP A 367 -18.45 21.95 -18.13
N ALA A 368 -19.19 23.04 -17.88
CA ALA A 368 -20.18 23.14 -16.80
C ALA A 368 -21.17 21.96 -16.77
N LYS A 369 -21.71 21.57 -17.94
CA LYS A 369 -22.64 20.43 -18.05
C LYS A 369 -21.98 19.10 -17.66
N LYS A 370 -20.70 18.88 -18.03
CA LYS A 370 -19.96 17.66 -17.68
C LYS A 370 -19.70 17.58 -16.18
N ILE A 371 -19.39 18.71 -15.55
CA ILE A 371 -19.15 18.80 -14.11
C ILE A 371 -20.40 18.40 -13.34
N GLN A 372 -21.56 18.96 -13.74
CA GLN A 372 -22.86 18.64 -13.15
C GLN A 372 -23.22 17.16 -13.30
N SER A 373 -22.86 16.51 -14.41
CA SER A 373 -23.14 15.08 -14.62
C SER A 373 -22.16 14.15 -13.90
N LYS A 374 -20.91 14.58 -13.67
CA LYS A 374 -19.85 13.74 -13.09
C LYS A 374 -19.83 13.71 -11.57
N LEU A 375 -20.29 14.76 -10.89
CA LEU A 375 -20.29 14.83 -9.43
C LEU A 375 -21.70 14.64 -8.86
N ASN A 376 -21.86 13.70 -7.95
CA ASN A 376 -23.10 13.49 -7.22
C ASN A 376 -23.27 14.56 -6.12
N ALA A 377 -24.20 15.49 -6.32
CA ALA A 377 -24.50 16.58 -5.40
C ALA A 377 -24.89 16.15 -3.97
N ASN A 378 -25.28 14.88 -3.76
CA ASN A 378 -25.72 14.36 -2.47
C ASN A 378 -24.58 13.70 -1.66
N LEU A 379 -23.40 13.55 -2.25
CA LEU A 379 -22.22 13.04 -1.56
C LEU A 379 -21.22 14.17 -1.34
N PRO A 380 -20.44 14.19 -0.24
CA PRO A 380 -19.28 15.07 -0.13
C PRO A 380 -18.25 14.75 -1.24
N THR A 381 -17.30 15.65 -1.47
CA THR A 381 -16.28 15.49 -2.52
C THR A 381 -14.87 15.52 -1.95
N LEU A 382 -14.15 14.43 -2.13
CA LEU A 382 -12.71 14.34 -1.91
C LEU A 382 -11.98 15.02 -3.08
N ILE A 383 -11.16 16.02 -2.77
CA ILE A 383 -10.36 16.78 -3.72
C ILE A 383 -8.90 16.34 -3.59
N ILE A 384 -8.34 15.84 -4.69
CA ILE A 384 -6.97 15.33 -4.77
C ILE A 384 -6.18 16.17 -5.79
N PRO A 385 -5.47 17.22 -5.35
CA PRO A 385 -4.49 17.90 -6.18
C PRO A 385 -3.33 16.95 -6.48
N THR A 386 -3.00 16.75 -7.76
CA THR A 386 -1.91 15.87 -8.17
C THR A 386 -0.96 16.54 -9.16
N LEU A 387 0.29 16.05 -9.17
CA LEU A 387 1.33 16.52 -10.08
C LEU A 387 1.53 15.47 -11.17
N MET A 388 1.07 15.77 -12.39
CA MET A 388 1.32 14.95 -13.57
C MET A 388 2.50 15.45 -14.41
N PHE A 389 2.76 16.76 -14.39
CA PHE A 389 3.76 17.40 -15.26
C PHE A 389 4.69 18.29 -14.46
N GLN A 390 5.98 18.26 -14.82
CA GLN A 390 6.97 19.23 -14.34
C GLN A 390 7.62 19.91 -15.54
N LYS A 391 7.51 21.24 -15.61
CA LYS A 391 8.20 22.02 -16.65
C LYS A 391 9.70 22.11 -16.35
N LYS A 392 10.55 21.76 -17.31
CA LYS A 392 12.01 21.90 -17.25
C LYS A 392 12.49 22.59 -18.53
N GLY A 393 12.76 23.89 -18.43
CA GLY A 393 13.03 24.75 -19.59
C GLY A 393 11.82 24.76 -20.54
N ASN A 394 12.06 24.41 -21.80
CA ASN A 394 11.03 24.30 -22.85
C ASN A 394 10.37 22.91 -22.93
N SER A 395 10.74 21.98 -22.05
CA SER A 395 10.24 20.60 -22.05
C SER A 395 9.35 20.29 -20.84
N PHE A 396 8.53 19.25 -20.96
CA PHE A 396 7.74 18.71 -19.86
C PHE A 396 8.24 17.31 -19.48
N ILE A 397 8.38 17.07 -18.18
CA ILE A 397 8.68 15.77 -17.60
C ILE A 397 7.38 15.21 -17.01
N TYR A 398 7.07 13.97 -17.39
CA TYR A 398 5.95 13.22 -16.83
C TYR A 398 6.28 12.77 -15.40
N LYS A 399 5.40 13.12 -14.47
CA LYS A 399 5.42 12.68 -13.08
C LYS A 399 4.26 11.74 -12.87
N VAL A 400 4.59 10.47 -12.68
CA VAL A 400 3.62 9.40 -12.43
C VAL A 400 3.53 9.14 -10.92
N ASP A 401 4.66 9.23 -10.24
CA ASP A 401 4.80 9.09 -8.80
C ASP A 401 5.13 10.44 -8.14
N PRO A 402 4.66 10.69 -6.91
CA PRO A 402 3.84 9.80 -6.08
C PRO A 402 2.34 9.81 -6.41
N GLY A 403 1.90 10.60 -7.40
CA GLY A 403 0.48 10.86 -7.68
C GLY A 403 -0.39 9.61 -7.87
N THR A 404 0.14 8.56 -8.51
CA THR A 404 -0.57 7.27 -8.69
C THR A 404 -0.93 6.66 -7.34
N GLY A 405 0.04 6.66 -6.44
CA GLY A 405 -0.07 6.13 -5.10
C GLY A 405 -0.95 6.94 -4.17
N GLU A 406 -0.78 8.27 -4.19
CA GLU A 406 -1.58 9.20 -3.40
C GLU A 406 -3.07 9.09 -3.76
N LEU A 407 -3.39 9.08 -5.06
CA LEU A 407 -4.76 8.89 -5.52
C LEU A 407 -5.36 7.59 -5.00
N THR A 408 -4.62 6.49 -5.10
CA THR A 408 -5.06 5.17 -4.64
C THR A 408 -5.31 5.16 -3.13
N ALA A 409 -4.30 5.55 -2.35
CA ALA A 409 -4.35 5.57 -0.89
C ALA A 409 -5.51 6.41 -0.36
N PHE A 410 -5.61 7.67 -0.80
CA PHE A 410 -6.60 8.58 -0.24
C PHE A 410 -8.02 8.30 -0.75
N SER A 411 -8.17 7.78 -1.97
CA SER A 411 -9.49 7.32 -2.44
C SER A 411 -9.98 6.16 -1.58
N GLU A 412 -9.15 5.13 -1.38
CA GLU A 412 -9.52 3.99 -0.53
C GLU A 412 -9.73 4.40 0.93
N LEU A 413 -8.97 5.37 1.45
CA LEU A 413 -9.15 5.80 2.84
C LEU A 413 -10.48 6.53 3.02
N PHE A 414 -10.80 7.51 2.16
CA PHE A 414 -11.90 8.44 2.42
C PHE A 414 -13.17 8.17 1.63
N ALA A 415 -13.07 7.68 0.40
CA ALA A 415 -14.20 7.71 -0.53
C ALA A 415 -15.07 6.44 -0.51
N TYR A 416 -14.68 5.40 0.21
CA TYR A 416 -15.37 4.10 0.22
C TYR A 416 -15.62 3.59 1.65
N SER A 417 -16.77 2.98 1.87
CA SER A 417 -17.14 2.36 3.15
C SER A 417 -16.37 1.06 3.40
N SER A 418 -16.50 0.49 4.60
CA SER A 418 -16.01 -0.86 4.93
C SER A 418 -16.66 -1.98 4.11
N GLU A 419 -17.70 -1.69 3.33
CA GLU A 419 -18.35 -2.65 2.42
C GLU A 419 -18.09 -2.30 0.94
N ASP A 420 -17.07 -1.49 0.66
CA ASP A 420 -16.70 -1.05 -0.70
C ASP A 420 -17.81 -0.26 -1.43
N LYS A 421 -18.67 0.44 -0.66
CA LYS A 421 -19.68 1.34 -1.22
C LYS A 421 -19.13 2.76 -1.28
N LYS A 422 -19.32 3.44 -2.40
CA LYS A 422 -18.86 4.83 -2.58
C LYS A 422 -19.62 5.78 -1.64
N GLN A 423 -18.87 6.56 -0.88
CA GLN A 423 -19.35 7.54 0.11
C GLN A 423 -19.00 8.98 -0.23
N MET A 424 -18.00 9.19 -1.09
CA MET A 424 -17.59 10.52 -1.56
C MET A 424 -17.37 10.51 -3.06
N ASN A 425 -17.63 11.64 -3.72
CA ASN A 425 -17.06 11.89 -5.04
C ASN A 425 -15.55 12.07 -4.94
N ILE A 426 -14.84 11.83 -6.04
CA ILE A 426 -13.39 12.01 -6.16
C ILE A 426 -13.12 12.99 -7.31
N LEU A 427 -12.73 14.21 -6.95
CA LEU A 427 -12.25 15.23 -7.87
C LEU A 427 -10.72 15.23 -7.91
N VAL A 428 -10.14 14.89 -9.05
CA VAL A 428 -8.70 14.97 -9.28
C VAL A 428 -8.36 16.23 -10.07
N TYR A 429 -7.44 17.03 -9.55
CA TYR A 429 -7.00 18.28 -10.17
C TYR A 429 -5.50 18.23 -10.44
N VAL A 430 -5.11 18.18 -11.73
CA VAL A 430 -3.71 18.31 -12.14
C VAL A 430 -3.33 19.80 -12.08
N HIS A 431 -2.61 20.15 -11.03
CA HIS A 431 -2.43 21.55 -10.64
C HIS A 431 -1.27 22.27 -11.38
N VAL A 432 -0.55 21.56 -12.25
CA VAL A 432 0.45 22.13 -13.16
C VAL A 432 0.04 21.81 -14.59
N PRO A 433 -0.19 22.82 -15.45
CA PRO A 433 -0.50 22.59 -16.85
C PRO A 433 0.64 21.83 -17.55
N GLY A 434 0.27 20.91 -18.43
CA GLY A 434 1.15 20.10 -19.25
C GLY A 434 1.03 20.40 -20.74
N PRO A 435 1.63 19.55 -21.60
CA PRO A 435 1.45 19.64 -23.04
C PRO A 435 -0.01 19.36 -23.45
N GLU A 436 -0.40 19.78 -24.66
CA GLU A 436 -1.74 19.49 -25.20
C GLU A 436 -1.99 18.01 -25.45
N LYS A 437 -0.93 17.27 -25.82
CA LYS A 437 -0.97 15.83 -26.06
C LYS A 437 -0.12 15.12 -25.02
N PHE A 438 -0.68 14.09 -24.41
CA PHE A 438 0.00 13.25 -23.44
C PHE A 438 -0.49 11.80 -23.49
N SER A 439 0.30 10.88 -22.95
CA SER A 439 -0.03 9.45 -22.89
C SER A 439 -1.03 9.15 -21.78
N ASP A 440 -2.09 8.43 -22.14
CA ASP A 440 -3.14 7.91 -21.25
C ASP A 440 -2.92 6.43 -20.87
N LYS A 441 -1.76 5.86 -21.23
CA LYS A 441 -1.36 4.47 -20.93
C LYS A 441 -0.53 4.33 -19.65
N THR A 442 -0.31 5.43 -18.93
CA THR A 442 0.50 5.44 -17.70
C THR A 442 -0.25 4.82 -16.52
N LYS A 443 0.47 4.32 -15.50
CA LYS A 443 -0.17 3.84 -14.26
C LYS A 443 -0.97 4.92 -13.52
N LEU A 444 -0.59 6.19 -13.66
CA LEU A 444 -1.37 7.32 -13.14
C LEU A 444 -2.74 7.42 -13.83
N PHE A 445 -2.79 7.26 -15.15
CA PHE A 445 -4.06 7.22 -15.88
C PHE A 445 -4.91 6.00 -15.54
N LYS A 446 -4.29 4.84 -15.32
CA LYS A 446 -5.03 3.67 -14.78
C LYS A 446 -5.68 4.01 -13.43
N ALA A 447 -4.96 4.68 -12.54
CA ALA A 447 -5.52 5.13 -11.26
C ALA A 447 -6.63 6.19 -11.45
N PHE A 448 -6.49 7.14 -12.39
CA PHE A 448 -7.55 8.10 -12.71
C PHE A 448 -8.83 7.40 -13.15
N ARG A 449 -8.74 6.50 -14.14
CA ARG A 449 -9.91 5.73 -14.65
C ARG A 449 -10.57 4.90 -13.56
N ARG A 450 -9.78 4.39 -12.60
CA ARG A 450 -10.28 3.55 -11.51
C ARG A 450 -11.03 4.36 -10.45
N TYR A 451 -10.52 5.54 -10.10
CA TYR A 451 -10.96 6.24 -8.88
C TYR A 451 -11.65 7.57 -9.13
N ALA A 452 -11.22 8.37 -10.11
CA ALA A 452 -11.73 9.72 -10.29
C ALA A 452 -13.17 9.68 -10.83
N ASP A 453 -14.03 10.56 -10.30
CA ASP A 453 -15.33 10.87 -10.92
C ASP A 453 -15.19 12.06 -11.87
N CYS A 454 -14.39 13.04 -11.46
CA CYS A 454 -14.08 14.22 -12.24
C CYS A 454 -12.57 14.43 -12.28
N LEU A 455 -12.01 14.48 -13.48
CA LEU A 455 -10.59 14.73 -13.73
C LEU A 455 -10.42 16.05 -14.46
N ILE A 456 -9.64 16.95 -13.89
CA ILE A 456 -9.32 18.26 -14.47
C ILE A 456 -7.84 18.33 -14.81
N ILE A 457 -7.53 18.52 -16.09
CA ILE A 457 -6.15 18.69 -16.62
C ILE A 457 -6.17 19.86 -17.59
N ASN A 458 -5.15 20.72 -17.58
CA ASN A 458 -5.03 21.85 -18.51
C ASN A 458 -6.33 22.69 -18.60
N ASP A 459 -6.95 22.94 -17.44
CA ASP A 459 -8.21 23.68 -17.31
C ASP A 459 -9.40 23.12 -18.10
N LYS A 460 -9.39 21.82 -18.38
CA LYS A 460 -10.48 21.10 -19.04
C LYS A 460 -10.88 19.87 -18.24
N VAL A 461 -12.17 19.53 -18.31
CA VAL A 461 -12.69 18.27 -17.76
C VAL A 461 -12.45 17.15 -18.75
N TYR A 462 -11.73 16.12 -18.31
CA TYR A 462 -11.41 14.95 -19.10
C TYR A 462 -12.42 13.82 -18.90
N GLU A 463 -12.68 13.11 -19.99
CA GLU A 463 -13.37 11.82 -19.95
C GLU A 463 -12.36 10.74 -19.57
N ILE A 464 -12.77 9.85 -18.66
CA ILE A 464 -11.94 8.81 -18.05
C ILE A 464 -12.69 7.49 -18.03
#